data_AF-A0A511YWB0-F1
#
_entry.id   AF-A0A511YWB0-F1
#
_cell.length_a   1.000
_cell.length_b   1.000
_cell.length_c   1.000
_cell.angle_alpha   90.00
_cell.angle_beta   90.00
_cell.angle_gamma   90.00
#
_symmetry.space_group_name_H-M   'P 1'
#
loop_
_entity.id
_entity.type
_entity.pdbx_description
1 polymer ?
#
loop_
_entity_poly.entity_id
_entity_poly.type
_entity_poly.pdbx_seq_one_letter_code
_entity_poly.pdbx_strand_id
1 'polypeptide(L)'
;MPTSSGWVAYLDAAERAAVLDVVEDVTELLAAEEPGGPWPQVQLSEDPVTAPADPALRRLLPDASRGAPEVAAEFRRLTEGELRTTKTGQLAVLRSALVAGTPEVRVARTDAPAVAAALTDLRLVLAERLGIRTEADADAAYRLVVEGGPLDVTDPDGVARRFLATVSTLLGVLQESLVGLMLDGLADAAGDDPAGDDAAGGDAAGGDAAGGDAADGRSAGRASSA
;
A
#
# COMPACT_ATOMS: atom_id res chain seq x y z
N MET A 1 18.86 -23.92 2.89
CA MET A 1 17.85 -22.91 3.28
C MET A 1 17.16 -22.50 2.00
N PRO A 2 15.86 -22.74 1.81
CA PRO A 2 15.21 -22.25 0.60
C PRO A 2 15.30 -20.72 0.65
N THR A 3 15.90 -20.13 -0.38
CA THR A 3 15.93 -18.68 -0.59
C THR A 3 14.49 -18.23 -0.73
N SER A 4 13.92 -17.65 0.31
CA SER A 4 12.56 -17.12 0.29
C SER A 4 12.52 -16.01 -0.75
N SER A 5 12.00 -16.35 -1.93
CA SER A 5 11.86 -15.41 -3.04
C SER A 5 10.94 -14.29 -2.59
N GLY A 6 11.36 -13.06 -2.88
CA GLY A 6 10.68 -11.85 -2.49
C GLY A 6 10.90 -10.80 -3.57
N TRP A 7 10.26 -9.66 -3.41
CA TRP A 7 10.35 -8.55 -4.35
C TRP A 7 11.16 -7.42 -3.74
N VAL A 8 11.85 -6.68 -4.59
CA VAL A 8 12.72 -5.58 -4.15
C VAL A 8 12.27 -4.29 -4.80
N ALA A 9 11.99 -3.27 -3.99
CA ALA A 9 11.83 -1.90 -4.44
C ALA A 9 13.09 -1.09 -4.14
N TYR A 10 13.43 -0.15 -5.02
CA TYR A 10 14.52 0.79 -4.79
C TYR A 10 13.93 2.13 -4.40
N LEU A 11 14.24 2.58 -3.18
CA LEU A 11 13.85 3.89 -2.66
C LEU A 11 15.10 4.66 -2.26
N ASP A 12 15.18 5.92 -2.67
CA ASP A 12 16.21 6.78 -2.13
C ASP A 12 15.93 7.11 -0.64
N ALA A 13 16.88 7.79 0.01
CA ALA A 13 16.78 8.10 1.43
C ALA A 13 15.60 9.03 1.75
N ALA A 14 15.28 9.96 0.85
CA ALA A 14 14.21 10.94 1.05
C ALA A 14 12.83 10.31 0.81
N GLU A 15 12.68 9.54 -0.26
CA GLU A 15 11.47 8.77 -0.55
C GLU A 15 11.13 7.82 0.59
N ARG A 16 12.12 7.06 1.07
CA ARG A 16 11.93 6.14 2.19
C ARG A 16 11.54 6.86 3.47
N ALA A 17 12.19 7.98 3.80
CA ALA A 17 11.86 8.77 4.97
C ALA A 17 10.43 9.31 4.88
N ALA A 18 10.03 9.85 3.74
CA ALA A 18 8.68 10.36 3.53
C ALA A 18 7.60 9.29 3.68
N VAL A 19 7.84 8.06 3.18
CA VAL A 19 6.90 6.94 3.39
C VAL A 19 6.87 6.51 4.86
N LEU A 20 8.02 6.46 5.54
CA LEU A 20 8.08 6.14 6.97
C LEU A 20 7.30 7.16 7.80
N ASP A 21 7.48 8.45 7.56
CA ASP A 21 6.76 9.51 8.27
C ASP A 21 5.23 9.32 8.13
N VAL A 22 4.76 9.06 6.91
CA VAL A 22 3.32 8.81 6.66
C VAL A 22 2.84 7.50 7.31
N VAL A 23 3.67 6.46 7.39
CA VAL A 23 3.33 5.22 8.12
C VAL A 23 3.16 5.49 9.61
N GLU A 24 4.06 6.27 10.22
CA GLU A 24 3.97 6.63 11.64
C GLU A 24 2.74 7.50 11.91
N ASP A 25 2.48 8.52 11.09
CA ASP A 25 1.31 9.41 11.23
C ASP A 25 0.00 8.63 11.16
N VAL A 26 -0.12 7.66 10.23
CA VAL A 26 -1.34 6.84 10.11
C VAL A 26 -1.45 5.83 11.25
N THR A 27 -0.32 5.31 11.75
CA THR A 27 -0.30 4.44 12.93
C THR A 27 -0.77 5.20 14.18
N GLU A 28 -0.32 6.43 14.35
CA GLU A 28 -0.76 7.32 15.44
C GLU A 28 -2.25 7.66 15.31
N LEU A 29 -2.73 7.96 14.09
CA LEU A 29 -4.14 8.20 13.81
C LEU A 29 -5.01 6.99 14.21
N LEU A 30 -4.56 5.77 13.93
CA LEU A 30 -5.26 4.54 14.31
C LEU A 30 -5.23 4.28 15.82
N ALA A 31 -4.24 4.79 16.55
CA ALA A 31 -4.16 4.66 18.01
C ALA A 31 -4.96 5.73 18.78
N ALA A 32 -5.07 6.95 18.23
CA ALA A 32 -5.60 8.11 18.95
C ALA A 32 -7.12 8.08 19.21
N GLU A 33 -7.91 7.43 18.35
CA GLU A 33 -9.38 7.39 18.47
C GLU A 33 -9.91 6.00 18.92
N GLU A 34 -9.17 5.21 19.71
CA GLU A 34 -9.70 3.96 20.28
C GLU A 34 -10.88 4.24 21.23
N PRO A 35 -12.11 3.81 20.90
CA PRO A 35 -13.24 3.94 21.81
C PRO A 35 -13.04 2.95 22.97
N GLY A 36 -12.82 3.44 24.19
CA GLY A 36 -12.91 2.60 25.39
C GLY A 36 -11.62 2.25 26.15
N GLY A 37 -10.49 2.88 25.86
CA GLY A 37 -9.28 2.80 26.71
C GLY A 37 -8.59 1.42 26.82
N PRO A 38 -7.47 1.31 27.57
CA PRO A 38 -6.50 0.21 27.43
C PRO A 38 -6.92 -1.18 27.95
N TRP A 39 -8.15 -1.34 28.42
CA TRP A 39 -8.61 -2.58 29.04
C TRP A 39 -9.88 -3.06 28.37
N PRO A 40 -10.04 -4.37 28.10
CA PRO A 40 -11.29 -4.95 27.65
C PRO A 40 -12.24 -5.02 28.84
N GLN A 41 -12.65 -3.84 29.32
CA GLN A 41 -13.85 -3.76 30.11
C GLN A 41 -14.93 -4.18 29.13
N VAL A 42 -15.68 -5.23 29.48
CA VAL A 42 -16.95 -5.50 28.83
C VAL A 42 -17.75 -4.21 29.03
N GLN A 43 -17.64 -3.28 28.08
CA GLN A 43 -18.43 -2.07 28.06
C GLN A 43 -19.83 -2.55 27.74
N LEU A 44 -20.55 -2.89 28.81
CA LEU A 44 -22.00 -2.79 28.88
C LEU A 44 -22.39 -1.30 28.92
N SER A 45 -21.67 -0.46 28.16
CA SER A 45 -22.08 0.90 27.87
C SER A 45 -23.20 0.75 26.86
N GLU A 46 -24.42 1.05 27.30
CA GLU A 46 -25.61 1.08 26.44
C GLU A 46 -25.52 2.23 25.40
N ASP A 47 -24.53 3.12 25.55
CA ASP A 47 -24.27 4.21 24.63
C ASP A 47 -23.68 3.71 23.30
N PRO A 48 -24.25 4.10 22.15
CA PRO A 48 -23.73 3.73 20.85
C PRO A 48 -22.28 4.18 20.64
N VAL A 49 -21.40 3.26 20.20
CA VAL A 49 -20.05 3.63 19.75
C VAL A 49 -20.20 4.53 18.53
N THR A 50 -19.81 5.80 18.67
CA THR A 50 -19.91 6.80 17.58
C THR A 50 -18.87 6.54 16.51
N ALA A 51 -19.16 6.92 15.27
CA ALA A 51 -18.17 6.85 14.19
C ALA A 51 -16.98 7.79 14.49
N PRO A 52 -15.77 7.47 13.97
CA PRO A 52 -14.61 8.33 14.09
C PRO A 52 -14.87 9.77 13.65
N ALA A 53 -14.31 10.74 14.38
CA ALA A 53 -14.49 12.16 14.05
C ALA A 53 -13.70 12.50 12.78
N ASP A 54 -12.48 11.96 12.67
CA ASP A 54 -11.61 12.17 11.52
C ASP A 54 -12.18 11.53 10.23
N PRO A 55 -12.38 12.29 9.15
CA PRO A 55 -12.84 11.76 7.86
C PRO A 55 -11.92 10.69 7.26
N ALA A 56 -10.60 10.79 7.45
CA ALA A 56 -9.64 9.81 6.95
C ALA A 56 -9.76 8.50 7.74
N LEU A 57 -9.95 8.59 9.06
CA LEU A 57 -10.17 7.41 9.88
C LEU A 57 -11.51 6.72 9.55
N ARG A 58 -12.57 7.48 9.23
CA ARG A 58 -13.83 6.93 8.70
C ARG A 58 -13.67 6.20 7.36
N ARG A 59 -12.68 6.55 6.54
CA ARG A 59 -12.36 5.78 5.32
C ARG A 59 -11.66 4.48 5.65
N LEU A 60 -10.79 4.46 6.66
CA LEU A 60 -10.13 3.25 7.12
C LEU A 60 -11.09 2.31 7.87
N LEU A 61 -12.01 2.86 8.65
CA LEU A 61 -12.97 2.15 9.49
C LEU A 61 -14.40 2.42 8.99
N PRO A 62 -14.78 1.90 7.81
CA PRO A 62 -16.07 2.20 7.20
C PRO A 62 -17.23 1.55 7.94
N ASP A 63 -18.38 2.23 7.93
CA ASP A 63 -19.62 1.69 8.49
C ASP A 63 -20.11 0.48 7.68
N ALA A 64 -20.48 -0.59 8.38
CA ALA A 64 -21.09 -1.78 7.77
C ALA A 64 -22.51 -1.54 7.23
N SER A 65 -23.18 -0.47 7.65
CA SER A 65 -24.52 -0.12 7.16
C SER A 65 -24.71 1.39 7.03
N ARG A 66 -25.12 1.85 5.83
CA ARG A 66 -25.37 3.27 5.53
C ARG A 66 -26.80 3.74 5.82
N GLY A 67 -27.70 2.83 6.20
CA GLY A 67 -29.12 3.09 6.42
C GLY A 67 -29.65 2.74 7.81
N ALA A 68 -28.80 2.16 8.67
CA ALA A 68 -29.20 1.74 10.01
C ALA A 68 -28.08 2.10 11.03
N PRO A 69 -28.13 3.31 11.62
CA PRO A 69 -27.09 3.78 12.55
C PRO A 69 -26.86 2.87 13.76
N GLU A 70 -27.94 2.30 14.31
CA GLU A 70 -27.92 1.31 15.39
C GLU A 70 -27.11 0.07 15.01
N VAL A 71 -27.35 -0.47 13.81
CA VAL A 71 -26.62 -1.64 13.28
C VAL A 71 -25.16 -1.30 13.02
N ALA A 72 -24.87 -0.10 12.50
CA ALA A 72 -23.50 0.36 12.30
C ALA A 72 -22.75 0.51 13.64
N ALA A 73 -23.39 1.04 14.68
CA ALA A 73 -22.80 1.17 16.01
C ALA A 73 -22.53 -0.18 16.67
N GLU A 74 -23.47 -1.12 16.57
CA GLU A 74 -23.31 -2.51 17.01
C GLU A 74 -22.12 -3.18 16.33
N PHE A 75 -22.05 -3.05 15.00
CA PHE A 75 -20.98 -3.65 14.21
C PHE A 75 -19.61 -3.05 14.56
N ARG A 76 -19.52 -1.71 14.72
CA ARG A 76 -18.29 -1.06 15.18
C ARG A 76 -17.85 -1.60 16.53
N ARG A 77 -18.76 -1.68 17.51
CA ARG A 77 -18.44 -2.21 18.84
C ARG A 77 -17.88 -3.63 18.78
N LEU A 78 -18.34 -4.46 17.84
CA LEU A 78 -17.91 -5.85 17.70
C LEU A 78 -16.63 -6.03 16.87
N THR A 79 -16.32 -5.14 15.91
CA THR A 79 -15.30 -5.40 14.87
C THR A 79 -14.20 -4.35 14.77
N GLU A 80 -14.42 -3.13 15.26
CA GLU A 80 -13.50 -2.02 15.03
C GLU A 80 -12.12 -2.26 15.65
N GLY A 81 -12.06 -2.83 16.85
CA GLY A 81 -10.78 -3.17 17.51
C GLY A 81 -9.97 -4.24 16.74
N GLU A 82 -10.63 -5.26 16.19
CA GLU A 82 -9.97 -6.26 15.35
C GLU A 82 -9.49 -5.65 14.02
N LEU A 83 -10.29 -4.76 13.43
CA LEU A 83 -9.92 -4.05 12.21
C LEU A 83 -8.72 -3.13 12.43
N ARG A 84 -8.71 -2.35 13.53
CA ARG A 84 -7.56 -1.50 13.92
C ARG A 84 -6.30 -2.34 14.15
N THR A 85 -6.42 -3.48 14.84
CA THR A 85 -5.31 -4.41 15.06
C THR A 85 -4.75 -4.93 13.74
N THR A 86 -5.64 -5.34 12.82
CA THR A 86 -5.25 -5.83 11.50
C THR A 86 -4.49 -4.77 10.70
N LYS A 87 -5.02 -3.54 10.64
CA LYS A 87 -4.40 -2.43 9.92
C LYS A 87 -3.06 -2.02 10.51
N THR A 88 -2.98 -1.93 11.84
CA THR A 88 -1.72 -1.63 12.54
C THR A 88 -0.67 -2.72 12.30
N GLY A 89 -1.08 -3.99 12.27
CA GLY A 89 -0.21 -5.11 11.89
C GLY A 89 0.33 -4.98 10.46
N GLN A 90 -0.53 -4.63 9.50
CA GLN A 90 -0.14 -4.41 8.10
C GLN A 90 0.86 -3.25 7.96
N LEU A 91 0.60 -2.13 8.64
CA LEU A 91 1.52 -0.99 8.70
C LEU A 91 2.87 -1.36 9.33
N ALA A 92 2.87 -2.17 10.40
CA ALA A 92 4.09 -2.63 11.03
C ALA A 92 4.95 -3.52 10.11
N VAL A 93 4.32 -4.34 9.26
CA VAL A 93 5.02 -5.14 8.23
C VAL A 93 5.70 -4.22 7.22
N LEU A 94 4.96 -3.25 6.64
CA LEU A 94 5.52 -2.27 5.71
C LEU A 94 6.67 -1.47 6.35
N ARG A 95 6.47 -0.98 7.58
CA ARG A 95 7.48 -0.25 8.36
C ARG A 95 8.75 -1.08 8.53
N SER A 96 8.62 -2.36 8.87
CA SER A 96 9.76 -3.25 9.09
C SER A 96 10.57 -3.44 7.80
N ALA A 97 9.91 -3.60 6.65
CA ALA A 97 10.56 -3.67 5.35
C ALA A 97 11.32 -2.37 5.01
N LEU A 98 10.72 -1.20 5.28
CA LEU A 98 11.35 0.10 5.07
C LEU A 98 12.56 0.32 5.98
N VAL A 99 12.47 -0.01 7.27
CA VAL A 99 13.59 0.18 8.22
C VAL A 99 14.77 -0.76 7.93
N ALA A 100 14.50 -1.98 7.48
CA ALA A 100 15.54 -2.97 7.23
C ALA A 100 16.34 -2.71 5.94
N GLY A 101 15.81 -1.91 5.01
CA GLY A 101 16.32 -1.81 3.64
C GLY A 101 16.77 -0.42 3.22
N THR A 102 18.03 -0.28 2.77
CA THR A 102 18.51 0.92 2.06
C THR A 102 19.64 0.59 1.08
N PRO A 103 19.57 0.99 -0.20
CA PRO A 103 18.40 1.57 -0.90
C PRO A 103 17.32 0.53 -1.24
N GLU A 104 17.60 -0.75 -1.01
CA GLU A 104 16.75 -1.87 -1.37
C GLU A 104 15.76 -2.22 -0.25
N VAL A 105 14.48 -2.00 -0.49
CA VAL A 105 13.38 -2.43 0.37
C VAL A 105 12.90 -3.79 -0.11
N ARG A 106 13.08 -4.82 0.72
CA ARG A 106 12.71 -6.21 0.39
C ARG A 106 11.36 -6.57 1.02
N VAL A 107 10.47 -7.15 0.24
CA VAL A 107 9.17 -7.67 0.68
C VAL A 107 9.11 -9.16 0.39
N ALA A 108 8.99 -9.98 1.44
CA ALA A 108 8.82 -11.41 1.27
C ALA A 108 7.46 -11.72 0.61
N ARG A 109 7.38 -12.81 -0.16
CA ARG A 109 6.12 -13.23 -0.80
C ARG A 109 4.95 -13.38 0.18
N THR A 110 5.23 -13.87 1.38
CA THR A 110 4.24 -14.03 2.47
C THR A 110 3.72 -12.70 3.01
N ASP A 111 4.52 -11.64 2.92
CA ASP A 111 4.23 -10.34 3.52
C ASP A 111 3.57 -9.38 2.53
N ALA A 112 3.69 -9.64 1.23
CA ALA A 112 3.19 -8.75 0.18
C ALA A 112 1.68 -8.43 0.26
N PRO A 113 0.77 -9.37 0.60
CA PRO A 113 -0.63 -9.00 0.80
C PRO A 113 -0.81 -7.96 1.91
N ALA A 114 -0.07 -8.09 3.01
CA ALA A 114 -0.11 -7.13 4.11
C ALA A 114 0.49 -5.78 3.72
N VAL A 115 1.60 -5.78 2.96
CA VAL A 115 2.21 -4.56 2.42
C VAL A 115 1.27 -3.86 1.43
N ALA A 116 0.62 -4.59 0.52
CA ALA A 116 -0.33 -4.01 -0.43
C ALA A 116 -1.55 -3.41 0.26
N ALA A 117 -2.06 -4.06 1.33
CA ALA A 117 -3.13 -3.52 2.16
C ALA A 117 -2.70 -2.24 2.89
N ALA A 118 -1.49 -2.23 3.47
CA ALA A 118 -0.93 -1.03 4.10
C ALA A 118 -0.80 0.13 3.11
N LEU A 119 -0.26 -0.11 1.91
CA LEU A 119 -0.16 0.90 0.85
C LEU A 119 -1.53 1.47 0.47
N THR A 120 -2.55 0.62 0.41
CA THR A 120 -3.93 1.03 0.14
C THR A 120 -4.46 1.95 1.26
N ASP A 121 -4.23 1.59 2.52
CA ASP A 121 -4.66 2.40 3.67
C ASP A 121 -3.99 3.78 3.68
N LEU A 122 -2.67 3.84 3.45
CA LEU A 122 -1.96 5.11 3.34
C LEU A 122 -2.53 5.98 2.21
N ARG A 123 -2.81 5.39 1.04
CA ARG A 123 -3.41 6.10 -0.09
C ARG A 123 -4.81 6.63 0.22
N LEU A 124 -5.62 5.89 0.98
CA LEU A 124 -6.95 6.36 1.40
C LEU A 124 -6.87 7.59 2.31
N VAL A 125 -5.91 7.60 3.24
CA VAL A 125 -5.67 8.74 4.14
C VAL A 125 -5.18 9.95 3.35
N LEU A 126 -4.13 9.77 2.53
CA LEU A 126 -3.58 10.86 1.71
C LEU A 126 -4.62 11.42 0.75
N ALA A 127 -5.45 10.57 0.13
CA ALA A 127 -6.54 11.02 -0.73
C ALA A 127 -7.56 11.87 0.02
N GLU A 128 -7.90 11.54 1.27
CA GLU A 128 -8.82 12.37 2.07
C GLU A 128 -8.19 13.71 2.44
N ARG A 129 -6.92 13.74 2.85
CA ARG A 129 -6.20 14.97 3.18
C ARG A 129 -5.98 15.88 1.97
N LEU A 130 -5.78 15.30 0.79
CA LEU A 130 -5.68 16.03 -0.48
C LEU A 130 -7.04 16.46 -1.03
N GLY A 131 -8.16 15.99 -0.46
CA GLY A 131 -9.50 16.27 -0.95
C GLY A 131 -9.83 15.55 -2.27
N ILE A 132 -9.17 14.43 -2.57
CA ILE A 132 -9.40 13.65 -3.79
C ILE A 132 -10.72 12.88 -3.66
N ARG A 133 -11.68 13.22 -4.52
CA ARG A 133 -13.01 12.60 -4.59
C ARG A 133 -13.33 12.10 -6.00
N THR A 134 -12.66 12.62 -7.01
CA THR A 134 -12.84 12.31 -8.43
C THR A 134 -11.50 12.05 -9.10
N GLU A 135 -11.55 11.49 -10.31
CA GLU A 135 -10.37 11.32 -11.16
C GLU A 135 -9.72 12.68 -11.50
N ALA A 136 -10.53 13.72 -11.74
CA ALA A 136 -10.03 15.08 -11.98
C ALA A 136 -9.24 15.65 -10.79
N ASP A 137 -9.63 15.32 -9.55
CA ASP A 137 -8.87 15.73 -8.35
C ASP A 137 -7.53 14.99 -8.27
N ALA A 138 -7.51 13.70 -8.62
CA ALA A 138 -6.29 12.90 -8.67
C ALA A 138 -5.32 13.43 -9.74
N ASP A 139 -5.83 13.78 -10.92
CA ASP A 139 -5.05 14.41 -11.99
C ASP A 139 -4.50 15.78 -11.58
N ALA A 140 -5.28 16.57 -10.84
CA ALA A 140 -4.81 17.84 -10.29
C ALA A 140 -3.68 17.62 -9.28
N ALA A 141 -3.80 16.64 -8.38
CA ALA A 141 -2.74 16.30 -7.43
C ALA A 141 -1.47 15.81 -8.15
N TYR A 142 -1.60 15.00 -9.20
CA TYR A 142 -0.46 14.56 -10.00
C TYR A 142 0.23 15.73 -10.72
N ARG A 143 -0.55 16.63 -11.34
CA ARG A 143 0.01 17.84 -11.96
C ARG A 143 0.74 18.73 -10.97
N LEU A 144 0.27 18.83 -9.72
CA LEU A 144 1.03 19.53 -8.69
C LEU A 144 2.45 18.96 -8.59
N VAL A 145 2.62 17.64 -8.55
CA VAL A 145 3.94 16.99 -8.45
C VAL A 145 4.81 17.26 -9.68
N VAL A 146 4.27 17.09 -10.89
CA VAL A 146 5.04 17.11 -12.15
C VAL A 146 5.30 18.53 -12.67
N GLU A 147 4.31 19.41 -12.57
CA GLU A 147 4.35 20.74 -13.20
C GLU A 147 4.70 21.86 -12.21
N GLY A 148 4.61 21.60 -10.90
CA GLY A 148 4.74 22.72 -9.98
C GLY A 148 6.17 23.25 -9.88
N GLY A 149 6.24 24.57 -9.76
CA GLY A 149 7.50 25.31 -9.66
C GLY A 149 8.18 25.17 -8.30
N PRO A 150 9.18 26.03 -8.02
CA PRO A 150 9.84 26.08 -6.72
C PRO A 150 8.82 26.16 -5.58
N LEU A 151 9.12 25.47 -4.47
CA LEU A 151 8.30 25.55 -3.26
C LEU A 151 8.21 26.99 -2.77
N ASP A 152 6.99 27.47 -2.56
CA ASP A 152 6.75 28.72 -1.83
C ASP A 152 6.77 28.43 -0.34
N VAL A 153 7.92 28.69 0.30
CA VAL A 153 8.11 28.49 1.74
C VAL A 153 7.23 29.40 2.60
N THR A 154 6.61 30.43 2.00
CA THR A 154 5.67 31.32 2.69
C THR A 154 4.23 30.78 2.71
N ASP A 155 3.98 29.68 2.00
CA ASP A 155 2.71 28.94 1.99
C ASP A 155 2.90 27.52 2.56
N PRO A 156 2.85 27.36 3.90
CA PRO A 156 3.00 26.05 4.54
C PRO A 156 1.97 25.02 4.06
N ASP A 157 0.74 25.46 3.76
CA ASP A 157 -0.33 24.57 3.31
C ASP A 157 -0.07 24.08 1.89
N GLY A 158 0.44 24.93 1.01
CA GLY A 158 0.89 24.57 -0.34
C GLY A 158 2.06 23.59 -0.31
N VAL A 159 3.04 23.81 0.58
CA VAL A 159 4.17 22.89 0.78
C VAL A 159 3.67 21.52 1.27
N ALA A 160 2.81 21.50 2.29
CA ALA A 160 2.23 20.28 2.81
C ALA A 160 1.40 19.53 1.75
N ARG A 161 0.56 20.24 1.00
CA ARG A 161 -0.24 19.66 -0.08
C ARG A 161 0.65 19.03 -1.16
N ARG A 162 1.74 19.70 -1.56
CA ARG A 162 2.68 19.14 -2.53
C ARG A 162 3.37 17.89 -1.99
N PHE A 163 3.83 17.92 -0.74
CA PHE A 163 4.43 16.76 -0.09
C PHE A 163 3.47 15.56 -0.08
N LEU A 164 2.23 15.74 0.39
CA LEU A 164 1.22 14.69 0.41
C LEU A 164 0.93 14.14 -1.00
N ALA A 165 0.89 15.02 -2.02
CA ALA A 165 0.71 14.61 -3.41
C ALA A 165 1.89 13.77 -3.91
N THR A 166 3.13 14.19 -3.63
CA THR A 166 4.35 13.45 -3.99
C THR A 166 4.35 12.05 -3.36
N VAL A 167 4.08 11.95 -2.07
CA VAL A 167 4.02 10.64 -1.39
C VAL A 167 2.87 9.80 -1.94
N SER A 168 1.68 10.38 -2.17
CA SER A 168 0.54 9.67 -2.77
C SER A 168 0.86 9.08 -4.15
N THR A 169 1.56 9.83 -5.00
CA THR A 169 2.06 9.35 -6.30
C THR A 169 3.06 8.21 -6.13
N LEU A 170 4.06 8.36 -5.24
CA LEU A 170 5.04 7.32 -4.96
C LEU A 170 4.38 6.01 -4.49
N LEU A 171 3.46 6.09 -3.52
CA LEU A 171 2.73 4.93 -3.02
C LEU A 171 1.91 4.24 -4.12
N GLY A 172 1.39 5.01 -5.08
CA GLY A 172 0.70 4.47 -6.24
C GLY A 172 1.60 3.61 -7.11
N VAL A 173 2.78 4.13 -7.47
CA VAL A 173 3.78 3.41 -8.27
C VAL A 173 4.25 2.14 -7.54
N LEU A 174 4.49 2.23 -6.23
CA LEU A 174 4.88 1.09 -5.41
C LEU A 174 3.79 0.01 -5.37
N GLN A 175 2.53 0.40 -5.19
CA GLN A 175 1.41 -0.53 -5.14
C GLN A 175 1.16 -1.19 -6.49
N GLU A 176 1.16 -0.42 -7.58
CA GLU A 176 1.01 -0.96 -8.95
C GLU A 176 2.11 -1.97 -9.26
N SER A 177 3.36 -1.64 -8.93
CA SER A 177 4.50 -2.54 -9.13
C SER A 177 4.38 -3.82 -8.31
N LEU A 178 4.06 -3.71 -7.02
CA LEU A 178 3.93 -4.87 -6.13
C LEU A 178 2.78 -5.79 -6.59
N VAL A 179 1.62 -5.22 -6.90
CA VAL A 179 0.46 -6.00 -7.36
C VAL A 179 0.74 -6.67 -8.70
N GLY A 180 1.40 -5.98 -9.64
CA GLY A 180 1.84 -6.59 -10.90
C GLY A 180 2.70 -7.83 -10.67
N LEU A 181 3.73 -7.70 -9.82
CA LEU A 181 4.62 -8.83 -9.48
C LEU A 181 3.92 -9.97 -8.72
N MET A 182 2.93 -9.66 -7.89
CA MET A 182 2.11 -10.66 -7.22
C MET A 182 1.27 -11.47 -8.21
N LEU A 183 0.71 -10.80 -9.23
CA LEU A 183 -0.08 -11.44 -10.28
C LEU A 183 0.79 -12.30 -11.22
N ASP A 184 1.95 -11.79 -11.63
CA ASP A 184 2.92 -12.55 -12.43
C ASP A 184 3.36 -13.82 -11.67
N GLY A 185 3.68 -13.67 -10.38
CA GLY A 185 4.05 -14.80 -9.53
C GLY A 185 2.95 -15.84 -9.32
N LEU A 186 1.68 -15.47 -9.46
CA LEU A 186 0.55 -16.42 -9.46
C LEU A 186 0.42 -17.15 -10.80
N ALA A 187 0.65 -16.46 -11.91
CA ALA A 187 0.62 -17.06 -13.25
C ALA A 187 1.74 -18.09 -13.44
N ASP A 188 2.96 -17.78 -12.96
CA ASP A 188 4.09 -18.72 -12.97
C ASP A 188 3.78 -19.99 -12.18
N ALA A 189 3.18 -19.85 -11.00
CA ALA A 189 2.80 -21.00 -10.15
C ALA A 189 1.70 -21.88 -10.77
N ALA A 190 0.84 -21.30 -11.62
CA ALA A 190 -0.20 -22.04 -12.35
C ALA A 190 0.33 -22.70 -13.63
N GLY A 191 1.39 -22.15 -14.25
CA GLY A 191 2.06 -22.72 -15.42
C GLY A 191 2.98 -23.89 -15.10
N ASP A 192 3.47 -23.98 -13.86
CA ASP A 192 4.34 -25.07 -13.37
C ASP A 192 3.57 -26.33 -12.90
N ASP A 193 2.25 -26.40 -13.10
CA ASP A 193 1.46 -27.59 -12.76
C ASP A 193 1.70 -28.71 -13.81
N PRO A 194 2.34 -29.85 -13.46
CA PRO A 194 2.81 -30.86 -14.42
C PRO A 194 1.70 -31.76 -15.01
N ALA A 195 0.44 -31.31 -15.00
CA ALA A 195 -0.69 -32.06 -15.52
C ALA A 195 -1.08 -31.58 -16.93
N GLY A 196 -0.21 -31.80 -17.91
CA GLY A 196 -0.48 -31.43 -19.30
C GLY A 196 0.42 -32.03 -20.37
N ASP A 197 1.31 -32.97 -20.04
CA ASP A 197 2.17 -33.64 -21.04
C ASP A 197 1.76 -35.11 -21.22
N ASP A 198 0.61 -35.28 -21.87
CA ASP A 198 0.22 -36.54 -22.52
C ASP A 198 -0.54 -36.20 -23.81
N ALA A 199 0.18 -35.68 -24.81
CA ALA A 199 -0.02 -36.00 -26.23
C ALA A 199 0.81 -35.06 -27.13
N ALA A 200 1.94 -35.57 -27.65
CA ALA A 200 2.19 -35.72 -29.08
C ALA A 200 3.70 -35.76 -29.36
N GLY A 201 4.23 -36.96 -29.58
CA GLY A 201 5.50 -37.12 -30.28
C GLY A 201 5.35 -36.73 -31.75
N GLY A 202 6.42 -36.16 -32.32
CA GLY A 202 6.51 -35.95 -33.77
C GLY A 202 7.54 -34.92 -34.23
N ASP A 203 8.82 -35.31 -34.18
CA ASP A 203 9.93 -35.01 -35.10
C ASP A 203 9.86 -33.78 -36.04
N ALA A 204 10.85 -32.88 -35.96
CA ALA A 204 11.87 -32.66 -37.01
C ALA A 204 12.52 -31.26 -36.99
N ALA A 205 13.85 -31.28 -36.84
CA ALA A 205 14.89 -30.54 -37.57
C ALA A 205 14.84 -29.00 -37.76
N GLY A 206 15.90 -28.35 -37.23
CA GLY A 206 16.82 -27.55 -38.07
C GLY A 206 16.79 -26.03 -37.89
N GLY A 207 17.96 -25.42 -37.67
CA GLY A 207 18.21 -24.01 -38.01
C GLY A 207 19.08 -23.24 -37.02
N ASP A 208 20.31 -22.95 -37.44
CA ASP A 208 21.38 -22.19 -36.79
C ASP A 208 21.17 -20.64 -36.82
N ALA A 209 21.87 -19.94 -35.91
CA ALA A 209 22.52 -18.62 -36.07
C ALA A 209 22.22 -17.52 -35.01
N ALA A 210 23.23 -17.29 -34.16
CA ALA A 210 23.92 -16.02 -33.83
C ALA A 210 23.18 -14.70 -33.50
N GLY A 211 23.57 -14.12 -32.34
CA GLY A 211 24.25 -12.80 -32.32
C GLY A 211 23.68 -11.63 -31.49
N GLY A 212 24.47 -11.17 -30.50
CA GLY A 212 24.58 -9.77 -30.00
C GLY A 212 23.57 -9.34 -28.93
N ASP A 213 23.92 -9.22 -27.64
CA ASP A 213 24.73 -8.19 -26.94
C ASP A 213 24.04 -6.82 -26.71
N ALA A 214 24.33 -6.29 -25.52
CA ALA A 214 23.58 -5.43 -24.63
C ALA A 214 23.62 -3.92 -24.92
N ALA A 215 22.73 -3.19 -24.22
CA ALA A 215 22.98 -2.02 -23.36
C ALA A 215 21.75 -1.10 -23.40
N ASP A 216 21.00 -1.00 -22.29
CA ASP A 216 21.19 -0.11 -21.12
C ASP A 216 20.40 1.20 -21.27
N GLY A 217 19.59 1.50 -20.26
CA GLY A 217 18.59 2.56 -20.26
C GLY A 217 17.86 2.64 -18.92
N ARG A 218 18.62 2.83 -17.84
CA ARG A 218 18.14 3.11 -16.48
C ARG A 218 17.10 4.24 -16.46
N SER A 219 15.92 3.97 -15.92
CA SER A 219 15.06 4.97 -15.27
C SER A 219 14.03 4.33 -14.32
N ALA A 220 14.05 4.86 -13.09
CA ALA A 220 12.99 5.02 -12.09
C ALA A 220 12.00 3.88 -11.76
N GLY A 221 11.97 3.53 -10.47
CA GLY A 221 10.73 3.18 -9.75
C GLY A 221 10.04 1.88 -10.12
N ARG A 222 10.76 0.77 -10.30
CA ARG A 222 10.14 -0.55 -10.47
C ARG A 222 10.62 -1.50 -9.41
N ALA A 223 9.67 -2.18 -8.76
CA ALA A 223 10.01 -3.36 -8.00
C ALA A 223 10.49 -4.45 -9.00
N SER A 224 11.52 -5.20 -8.65
CA SER A 224 12.07 -6.27 -9.48
C SER A 224 12.09 -7.58 -8.72
N SER A 225 11.99 -8.70 -9.47
CA SER A 225 12.20 -10.05 -8.95
C SER A 225 13.64 -10.18 -8.44
N ALA A 226 13.82 -10.73 -7.24
CA ALA A 226 15.12 -11.16 -6.74
C ALA A 226 15.28 -12.68 -6.85
#